data_AF-A0A8J8PZP2-F1
#
_entry.id   AF-A0A8J8PZP2-F1
#
_cell.length_a   1.000
_cell.length_b   1.000
_cell.length_c   1.000
_cell.angle_alpha   90.00
_cell.angle_beta   90.00
_cell.angle_gamma   90.00
#
_symmetry.space_group_name_H-M   'P 1'
#
loop_
_entity.id
_entity.type
_entity.pdbx_description
1 polymer ?
#
loop_
_entity_poly.entity_id
_entity_poly.type
_entity_poly.pdbx_seq_one_letter_code
_entity_poly.pdbx_strand_id
1 'polypeptide(L)'
;MHFLTQSPVRVRILELLYENGELQKRELRDRIDASRVTVRRNVNALEERDLITITGRTCEITAFGEVVVEDVLPALKTVDVLERLRPFVRWFPDDELEFDMRALEDATIITSDSNDPYAPVNRHIEVMENADRFRGLLPAVGLPAMTVAYDCTVEAGYQHEIVISERLAQTVLNRRGYKELLDEMLASGNCNLFVSDREIRFYLGLFEECVQIGVEDDDGTPKALVETDAEEVREWAEQTYDHYLTQAKPFASNE
;
A
#
# COMPACT_ATOMS: atom_id res chain seq x y z
N MET A 1 -15.13 23.11 -9.62
CA MET A 1 -14.30 21.88 -9.55
C MET A 1 -13.62 21.52 -10.86
N HIS A 2 -14.34 21.24 -11.97
CA HIS A 2 -13.72 20.77 -13.23
C HIS A 2 -12.56 21.63 -13.75
N PHE A 3 -12.59 22.94 -13.48
CA PHE A 3 -11.49 23.83 -13.85
C PHE A 3 -10.15 23.42 -13.20
N LEU A 4 -10.06 23.16 -11.90
CA LEU A 4 -8.76 22.87 -11.28
C LEU A 4 -8.23 21.50 -11.71
N THR A 5 -9.10 20.50 -11.81
CA THR A 5 -8.72 19.10 -12.06
C THR A 5 -8.23 18.80 -13.47
N GLN A 6 -8.56 19.61 -14.49
CA GLN A 6 -8.08 19.36 -15.87
C GLN A 6 -6.60 19.72 -16.09
N SER A 7 -5.87 20.27 -15.10
CA SER A 7 -4.44 20.61 -15.29
C SER A 7 -3.69 20.63 -13.97
N PRO A 8 -2.73 19.70 -13.75
CA PRO A 8 -1.92 19.69 -12.53
C PRO A 8 -1.07 20.95 -12.39
N VAL A 9 -0.75 21.62 -13.50
CA VAL A 9 -0.03 22.90 -13.51
C VAL A 9 -0.80 23.99 -12.75
N ARG A 10 -2.14 24.01 -12.77
CA ARG A 10 -2.91 25.02 -12.03
C ARG A 10 -2.83 24.82 -10.53
N VAL A 11 -3.01 23.58 -10.09
CA VAL A 11 -2.84 23.18 -8.69
C VAL A 11 -1.45 23.61 -8.21
N ARG A 12 -0.42 23.29 -8.99
CA ARG A 12 0.96 23.64 -8.63
C ARG A 12 1.22 25.15 -8.55
N ILE A 13 0.62 25.96 -9.43
CA ILE A 13 0.74 27.43 -9.35
C ILE A 13 0.11 27.95 -8.05
N LEU A 14 -1.09 27.47 -7.70
CA LEU A 14 -1.79 27.90 -6.50
C LEU A 14 -1.03 27.52 -5.23
N GLU A 15 -0.52 26.28 -5.14
CA GLU A 15 0.34 25.85 -4.02
C GLU A 15 1.57 26.76 -3.88
N LEU A 16 2.29 27.01 -4.97
CA LEU A 16 3.50 27.84 -4.94
C LEU A 16 3.21 29.27 -4.45
N LEU A 17 2.11 29.88 -4.90
CA LEU A 17 1.72 31.22 -4.48
C LEU A 17 1.18 31.24 -3.04
N TYR A 18 0.48 30.19 -2.60
CA TYR A 18 0.05 30.06 -1.21
C TYR A 18 1.24 29.91 -0.24
N GLU A 19 2.24 29.10 -0.61
CA GLU A 19 3.44 28.88 0.20
C GLU A 19 4.40 30.07 0.25
N ASN A 20 4.50 30.85 -0.84
CA ASN A 20 5.53 31.88 -1.00
C ASN A 20 4.96 33.31 -1.05
N GLY A 21 3.64 33.48 -1.12
CA GLY A 21 2.98 34.76 -1.36
C GLY A 21 3.20 35.26 -2.79
N GLU A 22 3.83 36.43 -2.93
CA GLU A 22 4.12 37.03 -4.24
C GLU A 22 5.31 36.33 -4.93
N LEU A 23 5.12 35.90 -6.18
CA LEU A 23 6.18 35.34 -7.03
C LEU A 23 6.24 36.02 -8.40
N GLN A 24 7.44 36.11 -9.00
CA GLN A 24 7.57 36.55 -10.37
C GLN A 24 7.08 35.48 -11.36
N LYS A 25 6.48 35.91 -12.48
CA LYS A 25 6.10 35.02 -13.60
C LYS A 25 7.24 34.15 -14.11
N ARG A 26 8.49 34.62 -14.00
CA ARG A 26 9.67 33.84 -14.38
C ARG A 26 9.94 32.73 -13.37
N GLU A 27 9.82 33.01 -12.07
CA GLU A 27 10.04 32.03 -11.01
C GLU A 27 9.02 30.89 -11.08
N LEU A 28 7.74 31.22 -11.30
CA LEU A 28 6.71 30.19 -11.55
C LEU A 28 7.07 29.29 -12.74
N ARG A 29 7.64 29.87 -13.81
CA ARG A 29 8.07 29.10 -14.99
C ARG A 29 9.30 28.25 -14.75
N ASP A 30 10.19 28.69 -13.88
CA ASP A 30 11.43 27.97 -13.58
C ASP A 30 11.17 26.83 -12.58
N ARG A 31 10.13 26.93 -11.73
CA ARG A 31 9.75 25.92 -10.72
C ARG A 31 8.74 24.88 -11.21
N ILE A 32 8.07 25.10 -12.35
CA ILE A 32 7.05 24.20 -12.89
C ILE A 32 7.61 23.48 -14.11
N ASP A 33 7.58 22.15 -14.07
CA ASP A 33 7.96 21.31 -15.21
C ASP A 33 6.86 21.31 -16.29
N ALA A 34 6.76 22.43 -17.01
CA ALA A 34 5.85 22.59 -18.14
C ALA A 34 6.37 23.63 -19.12
N SER A 35 5.87 23.57 -20.35
CA SER A 35 6.22 24.57 -21.37
C SER A 35 5.86 25.99 -20.93
N ARG A 36 6.65 26.98 -21.36
CA ARG A 36 6.39 28.40 -21.10
C ARG A 36 4.98 28.83 -21.51
N VAL A 37 4.47 28.26 -22.61
CA VAL A 37 3.13 28.54 -23.12
C VAL A 37 2.07 27.95 -22.19
N THR A 38 2.30 26.73 -21.69
CA THR A 38 1.41 26.04 -20.73
C THR A 38 1.32 26.81 -19.41
N VAL A 39 2.44 27.22 -18.83
CA VAL A 39 2.45 28.00 -17.57
C VAL A 39 1.72 29.32 -17.76
N ARG A 40 2.03 30.08 -18.82
CA ARG A 40 1.36 31.36 -19.11
C ARG A 40 -0.16 31.19 -19.27
N ARG A 41 -0.58 30.17 -20.02
CA ARG A 41 -2.02 29.89 -20.24
C ARG A 41 -2.73 29.60 -18.91
N ASN A 42 -2.12 28.82 -18.03
CA ASN A 42 -2.72 28.49 -16.73
C ASN A 42 -2.71 29.67 -15.76
N VAL A 43 -1.65 30.47 -15.71
CA VAL A 43 -1.60 31.73 -14.94
C VAL A 43 -2.74 32.66 -15.36
N ASN A 44 -2.89 32.91 -16.66
CA ASN A 44 -3.98 33.77 -17.15
C ASN A 44 -5.37 33.18 -16.80
N ALA A 45 -5.55 31.87 -16.93
CA ALA A 45 -6.83 31.24 -16.63
C ALA A 45 -7.19 31.26 -15.12
N LEU A 46 -6.19 31.31 -14.24
CA LEU A 46 -6.35 31.50 -12.79
C LEU A 46 -6.72 32.96 -12.48
N GLU A 47 -6.06 33.92 -13.14
CA GLU A 47 -6.37 35.36 -13.02
C GLU A 47 -7.79 35.66 -13.50
N GLU A 48 -8.22 35.12 -14.64
CA GLU A 48 -9.58 35.24 -15.18
C GLU A 48 -10.68 34.73 -14.23
N ARG A 49 -10.31 33.98 -13.18
CA ARG A 49 -11.22 33.41 -12.18
C ARG A 49 -11.01 34.00 -10.79
N ASP A 50 -10.24 35.09 -10.70
CA ASP A 50 -9.94 35.80 -9.46
C ASP A 50 -9.26 34.92 -8.40
N LEU A 51 -8.60 33.83 -8.80
CA LEU A 51 -7.87 32.94 -7.89
C LEU A 51 -6.46 33.46 -7.61
N ILE A 52 -5.92 34.24 -8.55
CA ILE A 52 -4.67 34.97 -8.40
C ILE A 52 -4.86 36.37 -8.97
N THR A 53 -4.00 37.30 -8.58
CA THR A 53 -3.87 38.61 -9.21
C THR A 53 -2.51 38.75 -9.88
N ILE A 54 -2.45 39.56 -10.93
CA ILE A 54 -1.22 39.84 -11.66
C ILE A 54 -0.92 41.33 -11.63
N THR A 55 0.17 41.69 -10.96
CA THR A 55 0.66 43.07 -10.90
C THR A 55 1.94 43.20 -11.72
N GLY A 56 1.78 43.52 -13.01
CA GLY A 56 2.90 43.64 -13.95
C GLY A 56 3.62 42.31 -14.21
N ARG A 57 4.72 42.06 -13.48
CA ARG A 57 5.55 40.84 -13.61
C ARG A 57 5.39 39.87 -12.45
N THR A 58 4.67 40.25 -11.40
CA THR A 58 4.40 39.39 -10.25
C THR A 58 3.01 38.79 -10.33
N CYS A 59 2.85 37.67 -9.64
CA CYS A 59 1.62 36.94 -9.42
C CYS A 59 1.49 36.75 -7.90
N GLU A 60 0.29 36.89 -7.38
CA GLU A 60 -0.02 36.71 -5.96
C GLU A 60 -1.36 35.97 -5.84
N ILE A 61 -1.51 35.11 -4.85
CA ILE A 61 -2.77 34.44 -4.56
C ILE A 61 -3.78 35.45 -3.99
N THR A 62 -5.06 35.32 -4.35
CA THR A 62 -6.12 36.14 -3.75
C THR A 62 -6.69 35.43 -2.51
N ALA A 63 -7.42 36.15 -1.65
CA ALA A 63 -8.16 35.52 -0.55
C ALA A 63 -9.13 34.42 -1.04
N PHE A 64 -9.68 34.54 -2.25
CA PHE A 64 -10.50 33.49 -2.84
C PHE A 64 -9.66 32.28 -3.29
N GLY A 65 -8.47 32.53 -3.83
CA GLY A 65 -7.50 31.48 -4.15
C GLY A 65 -7.01 30.73 -2.90
N GLU A 66 -6.80 31.42 -1.78
CA GLU A 66 -6.38 30.83 -0.50
C GLU A 66 -7.40 29.81 -0.02
N VAL A 67 -8.68 30.17 0.06
CA VAL A 67 -9.77 29.24 0.45
C VAL A 67 -9.81 28.02 -0.49
N VAL A 68 -9.56 28.22 -1.79
CA VAL A 68 -9.47 27.09 -2.73
C VAL A 68 -8.28 26.18 -2.42
N VAL A 69 -7.13 26.75 -2.05
CA VAL A 69 -5.96 25.95 -1.65
C VAL A 69 -6.24 25.19 -0.37
N GLU A 70 -6.84 25.82 0.63
CA GLU A 70 -7.11 25.22 1.93
C GLU A 70 -8.18 24.13 1.87
N ASP A 71 -9.28 24.37 1.15
CA ASP A 71 -10.45 23.48 1.20
C ASP A 71 -10.51 22.47 0.04
N VAL A 72 -10.03 22.85 -1.15
CA VAL A 72 -10.23 22.04 -2.37
C VAL A 72 -9.01 21.18 -2.68
N LEU A 73 -7.80 21.70 -2.50
CA LEU A 73 -6.61 20.94 -2.87
C LEU A 73 -6.38 19.70 -2.00
N PRO A 74 -6.60 19.71 -0.67
CA PRO A 74 -6.54 18.48 0.12
C PRO A 74 -7.51 17.41 -0.36
N ALA A 75 -8.74 17.81 -0.73
CA ALA A 75 -9.72 16.89 -1.28
C ALA A 75 -9.27 16.28 -2.61
N LEU A 76 -8.61 17.05 -3.48
CA LEU A 76 -8.03 16.52 -4.73
C LEU A 76 -6.89 15.53 -4.46
N LYS A 77 -6.00 15.83 -3.50
CA LYS A 77 -4.94 14.91 -3.08
C LYS A 77 -5.51 13.60 -2.55
N THR A 78 -6.55 13.66 -1.74
CA THR A 78 -7.26 12.46 -1.28
C THR A 78 -7.81 11.63 -2.44
N VAL A 79 -8.41 12.26 -3.45
CA VAL A 79 -8.90 11.54 -4.64
C VAL A 79 -7.75 10.86 -5.38
N ASP A 80 -6.61 11.54 -5.57
CA ASP A 80 -5.43 10.97 -6.23
C ASP A 80 -4.87 9.75 -5.46
N VAL A 81 -4.85 9.81 -4.12
CA VAL A 81 -4.49 8.68 -3.25
C VAL A 81 -5.45 7.50 -3.47
N LEU A 82 -6.75 7.75 -3.41
CA LEU A 82 -7.76 6.70 -3.58
C LEU A 82 -7.74 6.09 -5.00
N GLU A 83 -7.44 6.87 -6.03
CA GLU A 83 -7.26 6.36 -7.39
C GLU A 83 -6.05 5.42 -7.50
N ARG A 84 -4.93 5.72 -6.82
CA ARG A 84 -3.77 4.82 -6.74
C ARG A 84 -4.09 3.49 -6.06
N LEU A 85 -4.97 3.52 -5.04
CA LEU A 85 -5.39 2.32 -4.29
C LEU A 85 -6.40 1.44 -5.04
N ARG A 86 -6.97 1.93 -6.15
CA ARG A 86 -8.01 1.21 -6.90
C ARG A 86 -7.67 -0.24 -7.27
N PRO A 87 -6.44 -0.61 -7.68
CA PRO A 87 -6.09 -2.00 -7.95
C PRO A 87 -6.20 -2.91 -6.71
N PHE A 88 -5.96 -2.37 -5.52
CA PHE A 88 -6.09 -3.07 -4.25
C PHE A 88 -7.55 -3.14 -3.80
N VAL A 89 -8.23 -1.99 -3.73
CA VAL A 89 -9.62 -1.87 -3.24
C VAL A 89 -10.59 -2.72 -4.05
N ARG A 90 -10.31 -2.96 -5.34
CA ARG A 90 -11.13 -3.83 -6.18
C ARG A 90 -11.28 -5.26 -5.64
N TRP A 91 -10.27 -5.76 -4.93
CA TRP A 91 -10.19 -7.15 -4.48
C TRP A 91 -10.19 -7.30 -2.96
N PHE A 92 -9.95 -6.21 -2.21
CA PHE A 92 -9.96 -6.24 -0.76
C PHE A 92 -11.39 -6.39 -0.22
N PRO A 93 -11.64 -7.24 0.80
CA PRO A 93 -12.98 -7.38 1.36
C PRO A 93 -13.43 -6.13 2.13
N ASP A 94 -14.52 -5.51 1.68
CA ASP A 94 -15.06 -4.27 2.29
C ASP A 94 -15.33 -4.41 3.80
N ASP A 95 -15.71 -5.60 4.26
CA ASP A 95 -16.03 -5.89 5.66
C ASP A 95 -14.81 -6.10 6.56
N GLU A 96 -13.60 -6.20 5.98
CA GLU A 96 -12.33 -6.28 6.73
C GLU A 96 -11.65 -4.89 6.81
N LEU A 97 -12.16 -3.90 6.07
CA LEU A 97 -11.62 -2.54 6.06
C LEU A 97 -12.10 -1.75 7.27
N GLU A 98 -11.36 -1.83 8.37
CA GLU A 98 -11.70 -1.17 9.64
C GLU A 98 -10.78 0.02 9.98
N PHE A 99 -10.08 0.57 9.00
CA PHE A 99 -9.24 1.78 9.11
C PHE A 99 -9.55 2.79 8.00
N ASP A 100 -9.13 4.04 8.18
CA ASP A 100 -9.30 5.08 7.15
C ASP A 100 -8.32 4.88 5.99
N MET A 101 -8.82 4.69 4.76
CA MET A 101 -7.97 4.54 3.58
C MET A 101 -7.01 5.72 3.36
N ARG A 102 -7.29 6.90 3.92
CA ARG A 102 -6.38 8.05 3.88
C ARG A 102 -5.05 7.77 4.61
N ALA A 103 -5.02 6.84 5.56
CA ALA A 103 -3.80 6.39 6.21
C ALA A 103 -2.80 5.73 5.22
N LEU A 104 -3.25 5.37 4.01
CA LEU A 104 -2.42 4.79 2.95
C LEU A 104 -1.89 5.83 1.94
N GLU A 105 -1.92 7.13 2.25
CA GLU A 105 -1.42 8.19 1.36
C GLU A 105 0.02 7.96 0.90
N ASP A 106 0.88 7.59 1.85
CA ASP A 106 2.30 7.33 1.63
C ASP A 106 2.63 5.84 1.38
N ALA A 107 1.61 4.98 1.28
CA ALA A 107 1.82 3.56 1.06
C ALA A 107 2.42 3.29 -0.33
N THR A 108 3.31 2.30 -0.37
CA THR A 108 3.81 1.73 -1.62
C THR A 108 2.81 0.71 -2.12
N ILE A 109 2.39 0.82 -3.39
CA ILE A 109 1.43 -0.09 -4.00
C ILE A 109 2.12 -0.81 -5.14
N ILE A 110 2.25 -2.13 -5.00
CA ILE A 110 2.86 -3.01 -5.98
C ILE A 110 1.74 -3.76 -6.66
N THR A 111 1.59 -3.59 -7.98
CA THR A 111 0.51 -4.23 -8.75
C THR A 111 1.06 -5.25 -9.72
N SER A 112 0.35 -6.35 -9.89
CA SER A 112 0.63 -7.31 -10.94
C SER A 112 0.31 -6.72 -12.31
N ASP A 113 1.19 -6.94 -13.28
CA ASP A 113 0.93 -6.61 -14.68
C ASP A 113 1.30 -7.77 -15.63
N SER A 114 1.14 -7.58 -16.93
CA SER A 114 1.40 -8.63 -17.92
C SER A 114 2.87 -9.04 -18.04
N ASN A 115 3.80 -8.17 -17.65
CA ASN A 115 5.24 -8.41 -17.70
C ASN A 115 5.76 -8.96 -16.38
N ASP A 116 5.15 -8.58 -15.25
CA ASP A 116 5.46 -9.12 -13.93
C ASP A 116 4.18 -9.44 -13.13
N PRO A 117 3.56 -10.61 -13.38
CA PRO A 117 2.33 -11.01 -12.69
C PRO A 117 2.56 -11.41 -11.22
N TYR A 118 3.82 -11.61 -10.80
CA TYR A 118 4.19 -12.01 -9.45
C TYR A 118 4.88 -10.88 -8.67
N ALA A 119 4.88 -9.64 -9.18
CA ALA A 119 5.47 -8.47 -8.51
C ALA A 119 5.06 -8.35 -7.02
N PRO A 120 3.78 -8.53 -6.64
CA PRO A 120 3.39 -8.56 -5.22
C PRO A 120 4.12 -9.60 -4.38
N VAL A 121 4.26 -10.82 -4.89
CA VAL A 121 4.93 -11.94 -4.18
C VAL A 121 6.43 -11.70 -4.10
N ASN A 122 7.03 -11.19 -5.17
CA ASN A 122 8.46 -10.85 -5.20
C ASN A 122 8.77 -9.78 -4.15
N ARG A 123 7.94 -8.73 -4.06
CA ARG A 123 8.11 -7.69 -3.04
C ARG A 123 7.99 -8.23 -1.62
N HIS A 124 7.04 -9.14 -1.38
CA HIS A 124 6.91 -9.81 -0.09
C HIS A 124 8.18 -10.60 0.27
N ILE A 125 8.71 -11.37 -0.67
CA ILE A 125 9.95 -12.15 -0.51
C ILE A 125 11.12 -11.23 -0.13
N GLU A 126 11.32 -10.12 -0.85
CA GLU A 126 12.38 -9.15 -0.56
C GLU A 126 12.33 -8.62 0.87
N VAL A 127 11.12 -8.32 1.39
CA VAL A 127 10.97 -7.83 2.76
C VAL A 127 11.24 -8.94 3.77
N MET A 128 10.74 -10.14 3.52
CA MET A 128 10.92 -11.30 4.41
C MET A 128 12.40 -11.71 4.56
N GLU A 129 13.20 -11.62 3.49
CA GLU A 129 14.64 -11.91 3.54
C GLU A 129 15.42 -10.99 4.50
N ASN A 130 14.89 -9.81 4.79
CA ASN A 130 15.56 -8.76 5.56
C ASN A 130 14.91 -8.49 6.93
N ALA A 131 13.95 -9.32 7.35
CA ALA A 131 13.22 -9.13 8.60
C ALA A 131 13.37 -10.32 9.56
N ASP A 132 13.97 -10.07 10.72
CA ASP A 132 14.20 -11.08 11.76
C ASP A 132 12.91 -11.66 12.34
N ARG A 133 11.78 -10.96 12.16
CA ARG A 133 10.47 -11.33 12.66
C ARG A 133 9.38 -11.09 11.63
N PHE A 134 8.55 -12.11 11.44
CA PHE A 134 7.40 -12.07 10.57
C PHE A 134 6.19 -12.70 11.26
N ARG A 135 5.07 -11.98 11.32
CA ARG A 135 3.76 -12.55 11.66
C ARG A 135 2.83 -12.38 10.47
N GLY A 136 2.01 -13.37 10.13
CA GLY A 136 1.13 -13.20 8.98
C GLY A 136 -0.08 -14.10 8.87
N LEU A 137 -1.09 -13.61 8.15
CA LEU A 137 -2.27 -14.34 7.68
C LEU A 137 -2.08 -14.67 6.21
N LEU A 138 -2.13 -15.97 5.86
CA LEU A 138 -1.85 -16.42 4.50
C LEU A 138 -3.11 -17.06 3.89
N PRO A 139 -3.70 -16.45 2.84
CA PRO A 139 -4.82 -17.05 2.10
C PRO A 139 -4.34 -18.19 1.19
N ALA A 140 -3.10 -18.08 0.70
CA ALA A 140 -2.43 -19.04 -0.16
C ALA A 140 -0.92 -19.09 0.15
N VAL A 141 -0.25 -20.14 -0.32
CA VAL A 141 1.21 -20.27 -0.27
C VAL A 141 1.76 -20.81 -1.58
N GLY A 142 2.86 -20.22 -2.05
CA GLY A 142 3.62 -20.67 -3.22
C GLY A 142 4.99 -21.21 -2.82
N LEU A 143 5.50 -22.17 -3.59
CA LEU A 143 6.83 -22.75 -3.35
C LEU A 143 7.95 -21.71 -3.23
N PRO A 144 8.05 -20.66 -4.08
CA PRO A 144 9.15 -19.69 -3.98
C PRO A 144 9.19 -18.97 -2.63
N ALA A 145 8.05 -18.42 -2.18
CA ALA A 145 7.97 -17.75 -0.88
C ALA A 145 8.23 -18.72 0.28
N MET A 146 7.77 -19.98 0.15
CA MET A 146 8.03 -21.00 1.16
C MET A 146 9.50 -21.41 1.25
N THR A 147 10.22 -21.50 0.12
CA THR A 147 11.66 -21.75 0.11
C THR A 147 12.43 -20.64 0.82
N VAL A 148 12.07 -19.38 0.58
CA VAL A 148 12.70 -18.26 1.29
C VAL A 148 12.34 -18.28 2.79
N ALA A 149 11.08 -18.58 3.13
CA ALA A 149 10.70 -18.73 4.53
C ALA A 149 11.46 -19.86 5.23
N TYR A 150 11.78 -20.94 4.52
CA TYR A 150 12.67 -21.99 4.99
C TYR A 150 14.08 -21.44 5.27
N ASP A 151 14.70 -20.74 4.31
CA ASP A 151 16.04 -20.18 4.50
C ASP A 151 16.07 -19.20 5.69
N CYS A 152 15.07 -18.33 5.81
CA CYS A 152 14.94 -17.39 6.93
C CYS A 152 14.85 -18.11 8.28
N THR A 153 14.01 -19.14 8.40
CA THR A 153 13.74 -19.79 9.70
C THR A 153 14.77 -20.85 10.08
N VAL A 154 15.20 -21.68 9.13
CA VAL A 154 16.09 -22.82 9.35
C VAL A 154 17.56 -22.40 9.31
N GLU A 155 17.95 -21.60 8.32
CA GLU A 155 19.36 -21.22 8.12
C GLU A 155 19.73 -19.93 8.85
N ALA A 156 18.86 -18.91 8.82
CA ALA A 156 19.13 -17.60 9.43
C ALA A 156 18.59 -17.44 10.87
N GLY A 157 17.66 -18.30 11.31
CA GLY A 157 17.10 -18.28 12.66
C GLY A 157 16.02 -17.23 12.93
N TYR A 158 15.43 -16.65 11.87
CA TYR A 158 14.36 -15.65 11.97
C TYR A 158 13.06 -16.26 12.48
N GLN A 159 12.27 -15.47 13.19
CA GLN A 159 11.06 -15.92 13.88
C GLN A 159 9.81 -15.68 13.04
N HIS A 160 9.12 -16.75 12.68
CA HIS A 160 7.89 -16.70 11.89
C HIS A 160 6.69 -17.20 12.71
N GLU A 161 5.60 -16.44 12.71
CA GLU A 161 4.32 -16.81 13.33
C GLU A 161 3.17 -16.67 12.32
N ILE A 162 2.66 -17.79 11.83
CA ILE A 162 1.80 -17.82 10.65
C ILE A 162 0.44 -18.41 11.02
N VAL A 163 -0.63 -17.77 10.56
CA VAL A 163 -1.99 -18.32 10.60
C VAL A 163 -2.44 -18.63 9.17
N ILE A 164 -2.91 -19.85 8.96
CA ILE A 164 -3.48 -20.32 7.68
C ILE A 164 -4.89 -20.86 7.87
N SER A 165 -5.64 -20.96 6.78
CA SER A 165 -6.93 -21.68 6.79
C SER A 165 -6.74 -23.20 6.85
N GLU A 166 -7.73 -23.93 7.34
CA GLU A 166 -7.74 -25.40 7.33
C GLU A 166 -7.57 -25.97 5.91
N ARG A 167 -8.19 -25.33 4.91
CA ARG A 167 -8.04 -25.73 3.49
C ARG A 167 -6.60 -25.59 2.99
N LEU A 168 -5.91 -24.52 3.38
CA LEU A 168 -4.52 -24.32 3.01
C LEU A 168 -3.60 -25.33 3.71
N ALA A 169 -3.86 -25.60 5.00
CA ALA A 169 -3.13 -26.60 5.78
C ALA A 169 -3.20 -27.99 5.11
N GLN A 170 -4.39 -28.42 4.68
CA GLN A 170 -4.56 -29.67 3.94
C GLN A 170 -3.84 -29.66 2.59
N THR A 171 -3.81 -28.53 1.90
CA THR A 171 -3.11 -28.40 0.61
C THR A 171 -1.61 -28.57 0.77
N VAL A 172 -1.02 -27.94 1.80
CA VAL A 172 0.40 -28.04 2.13
C VAL A 172 0.79 -29.48 2.51
N LEU A 173 0.00 -30.13 3.36
CA LEU A 173 0.24 -31.51 3.79
C LEU A 173 0.19 -32.54 2.66
N ASN A 174 -0.67 -32.32 1.66
CA ASN A 174 -0.84 -33.26 0.54
C ASN A 174 0.21 -33.11 -0.57
N ARG A 175 1.08 -32.09 -0.49
CA ARG A 175 2.10 -31.82 -1.51
C ARG A 175 3.49 -32.04 -0.92
N ARG A 176 4.15 -33.11 -1.35
CA ARG A 176 5.45 -33.56 -0.81
C ARG A 176 6.48 -32.42 -0.63
N GLY A 177 6.69 -31.60 -1.65
CA GLY A 177 7.67 -30.50 -1.58
C GLY A 177 7.31 -29.40 -0.58
N TYR A 178 6.02 -29.14 -0.36
CA TYR A 178 5.59 -28.19 0.69
C TYR A 178 5.72 -28.82 2.07
N LYS A 179 5.30 -30.09 2.23
CA LYS A 179 5.37 -30.80 3.51
C LYS A 179 6.81 -30.92 4.03
N GLU A 180 7.76 -31.32 3.17
CA GLU A 180 9.18 -31.47 3.55
C GLU A 180 9.75 -30.14 4.11
N LEU A 181 9.51 -29.02 3.41
CA LEU A 181 9.92 -27.70 3.90
C LEU A 181 9.23 -27.33 5.21
N LEU A 182 7.91 -27.55 5.31
CA LEU A 182 7.15 -27.20 6.51
C LEU A 182 7.64 -27.97 7.74
N ASP A 183 7.86 -29.28 7.60
CA ASP A 183 8.30 -30.13 8.70
C ASP A 183 9.63 -29.62 9.29
N GLU A 184 10.59 -29.25 8.42
CA GLU A 184 11.88 -28.71 8.83
C GLU A 184 11.76 -27.30 9.46
N MET A 185 10.93 -26.43 8.88
CA MET A 185 10.64 -25.12 9.46
C MET A 185 10.07 -25.25 10.88
N LEU A 186 9.09 -26.14 11.10
CA LEU A 186 8.51 -26.40 12.42
C LEU A 186 9.55 -27.00 13.38
N ALA A 187 10.39 -27.94 12.91
CA ALA A 187 11.42 -28.58 13.72
C ALA A 187 12.54 -27.62 14.16
N SER A 188 12.77 -26.52 13.43
CA SER A 188 13.72 -25.47 13.83
C SER A 188 13.36 -24.77 15.14
N GLY A 189 12.08 -24.78 15.53
CA GLY A 189 11.54 -24.02 16.66
C GLY A 189 11.39 -22.52 16.39
N ASN A 190 11.77 -22.04 15.20
CA ASN A 190 11.66 -20.64 14.79
C ASN A 190 10.41 -20.36 13.94
N CYS A 191 9.59 -21.37 13.65
CA CYS A 191 8.34 -21.25 12.92
C CYS A 191 7.18 -21.81 13.76
N ASN A 192 6.21 -20.95 14.08
CA ASN A 192 4.95 -21.34 14.70
C ASN A 192 3.83 -21.23 13.66
N LEU A 193 3.13 -22.34 13.42
CA LEU A 193 2.01 -22.39 12.49
C LEU A 193 0.70 -22.64 13.24
N PHE A 194 -0.33 -21.88 12.92
CA PHE A 194 -1.67 -22.00 13.47
C PHE A 194 -2.70 -22.17 12.35
N VAL A 195 -3.76 -22.92 12.64
CA VAL A 195 -4.85 -23.20 11.70
C VAL A 195 -6.12 -22.55 12.21
N SER A 196 -6.68 -21.65 11.40
CA SER A 196 -7.97 -21.03 11.63
C SER A 196 -9.09 -21.79 10.92
N ASP A 197 -10.22 -21.94 11.60
CA ASP A 197 -11.47 -22.45 11.02
C ASP A 197 -12.15 -21.36 10.14
N ARG A 198 -11.77 -20.08 10.30
CA ARG A 198 -12.23 -18.95 9.49
C ARG A 198 -11.43 -18.87 8.18
N GLU A 199 -12.12 -18.53 7.09
CA GLU A 199 -11.47 -18.23 5.82
C GLU A 199 -10.61 -16.97 5.92
N ILE A 200 -9.39 -17.04 5.39
CA ILE A 200 -8.48 -15.90 5.25
C ILE A 200 -8.60 -15.44 3.81
N ARG A 201 -9.12 -14.22 3.60
CA ARG A 201 -9.48 -13.68 2.26
C ARG A 201 -8.44 -12.73 1.67
N PHE A 202 -7.43 -12.37 2.44
CA PHE A 202 -6.36 -11.47 2.04
C PHE A 202 -5.08 -11.88 2.77
N TYR A 203 -3.95 -11.57 2.16
CA TYR A 203 -2.65 -11.70 2.80
C TYR A 203 -2.44 -10.53 3.76
N LEU A 204 -1.99 -10.82 4.98
CA LEU A 204 -1.55 -9.83 5.94
C LEU A 204 -0.15 -10.21 6.43
N GLY A 205 0.80 -9.28 6.34
CA GLY A 205 2.14 -9.44 6.86
C GLY A 205 2.49 -8.32 7.83
N LEU A 206 2.97 -8.70 9.00
CA LEU A 206 3.46 -7.82 10.04
C LEU A 206 4.97 -8.04 10.17
N PHE A 207 5.73 -7.04 9.73
CA PHE A 207 7.17 -6.95 9.92
C PHE A 207 7.47 -5.84 10.93
N GLU A 208 8.73 -5.78 11.38
CA GLU A 208 9.17 -4.78 12.36
C GLU A 208 9.00 -3.36 11.81
N GLU A 209 9.37 -3.13 10.55
CA GLU A 209 9.37 -1.80 9.93
C GLU A 209 8.08 -1.50 9.14
N CYS A 210 7.38 -2.52 8.63
CA CYS A 210 6.19 -2.29 7.79
C CYS A 210 5.07 -3.32 7.99
N VAL A 211 3.89 -2.96 7.48
CA VAL A 211 2.73 -3.81 7.28
C VAL A 211 2.56 -4.04 5.78
N GLN A 212 2.30 -5.28 5.39
CA GLN A 212 1.93 -5.62 4.03
C GLN A 212 0.51 -6.20 3.97
N ILE A 213 -0.29 -5.75 3.01
CA ILE A 213 -1.65 -6.24 2.77
C ILE A 213 -1.76 -6.64 1.30
N GLY A 214 -1.97 -7.93 1.04
CA GLY A 214 -1.99 -8.50 -0.31
C GLY A 214 -3.36 -9.00 -0.68
N VAL A 215 -3.74 -8.80 -1.94
CA VAL A 215 -5.01 -9.26 -2.50
C VAL A 215 -4.77 -10.06 -3.78
N GLU A 216 -5.62 -11.04 -3.99
CA GLU A 216 -5.64 -11.92 -5.16
C GLU A 216 -7.02 -11.89 -5.83
N ASP A 217 -7.10 -12.40 -7.06
CA ASP A 217 -8.39 -12.67 -7.69
C ASP A 217 -8.99 -14.01 -7.25
N ASP A 218 -10.20 -14.31 -7.71
CA ASP A 218 -10.94 -15.54 -7.42
C ASP A 218 -10.19 -16.82 -7.86
N ASP A 219 -9.20 -16.69 -8.76
CA ASP A 219 -8.35 -17.79 -9.23
C ASP A 219 -7.07 -17.95 -8.38
N GLY A 220 -6.87 -17.12 -7.35
CA GLY A 220 -5.68 -17.12 -6.49
C GLY A 220 -4.47 -16.44 -7.13
N THR A 221 -4.68 -15.57 -8.13
CA THR A 221 -3.61 -14.81 -8.76
C THR A 221 -3.41 -13.49 -8.02
N PRO A 222 -2.19 -13.21 -7.50
CA PRO A 222 -1.89 -11.92 -6.85
C PRO A 222 -2.24 -10.74 -7.76
N LYS A 223 -2.84 -9.69 -7.20
CA LYS A 223 -3.23 -8.47 -7.94
C LYS A 223 -2.57 -7.22 -7.43
N ALA A 224 -2.49 -7.07 -6.11
CA ALA A 224 -1.85 -5.92 -5.50
C ALA A 224 -1.30 -6.28 -4.13
N LEU A 225 -0.23 -5.58 -3.75
CA LEU A 225 0.32 -5.51 -2.41
C LEU A 225 0.37 -4.04 -2.00
N VAL A 226 -0.21 -3.72 -0.85
CA VAL A 226 -0.04 -2.45 -0.17
C VAL A 226 1.04 -2.66 0.90
N GLU A 227 2.04 -1.81 0.93
CA GLU A 227 3.10 -1.79 1.94
C GLU A 227 3.15 -0.41 2.59
N THR A 228 3.10 -0.35 3.92
CA THR A 228 3.02 0.91 4.68
C THR A 228 3.63 0.78 6.07
N ASP A 229 4.11 1.89 6.62
CA ASP A 229 4.54 2.07 8.00
C ASP A 229 3.53 2.89 8.84
N ALA A 230 2.35 3.19 8.29
CA ALA A 230 1.31 3.97 8.97
C ALA A 230 0.84 3.30 10.28
N GLU A 231 0.91 4.05 11.38
CA GLU A 231 0.58 3.56 12.73
C GLU A 231 -0.87 3.07 12.82
N GLU A 232 -1.83 3.81 12.25
CA GLU A 232 -3.24 3.41 12.21
C GLU A 232 -3.46 2.05 11.53
N VAL A 233 -2.77 1.81 10.41
CA VAL A 233 -2.86 0.55 9.67
C VAL A 233 -2.17 -0.58 10.44
N ARG A 234 -1.07 -0.29 11.13
CA ARG A 234 -0.39 -1.25 12.01
C ARG A 234 -1.26 -1.68 13.19
N GLU A 235 -1.90 -0.75 13.87
CA GLU A 235 -2.82 -1.06 14.98
C GLU A 235 -3.97 -1.97 14.51
N TRP A 236 -4.58 -1.65 13.37
CA TRP A 236 -5.61 -2.49 12.76
C TRP A 236 -5.09 -3.87 12.39
N ALA A 237 -3.91 -3.95 11.77
CA ALA A 237 -3.32 -5.20 11.32
C ALA A 237 -2.99 -6.13 12.50
N GLU A 238 -2.47 -5.59 13.61
CA GLU A 238 -2.22 -6.35 14.83
C GLU A 238 -3.51 -6.87 15.46
N GLN A 239 -4.54 -6.03 15.58
CA GLN A 239 -5.85 -6.45 16.10
C GLN A 239 -6.49 -7.53 15.23
N THR A 240 -6.39 -7.38 13.91
CA THR A 240 -6.89 -8.36 12.94
C THR A 240 -6.14 -9.68 13.10
N TYR A 241 -4.81 -9.65 13.13
CA TYR A 241 -3.99 -10.83 13.33
C TYR A 241 -4.34 -11.56 14.65
N ASP A 242 -4.41 -10.82 15.76
CA ASP A 242 -4.72 -11.36 17.08
C ASP A 242 -6.12 -11.99 17.13
N HIS A 243 -7.09 -11.41 16.41
CA HIS A 243 -8.43 -11.99 16.28
C HIS A 243 -8.39 -13.37 15.62
N TYR A 244 -7.66 -13.51 14.51
CA TYR A 244 -7.48 -14.80 13.84
C TYR A 244 -6.69 -15.78 14.72
N LEU A 245 -5.60 -15.34 15.35
CA LEU A 245 -4.75 -16.18 16.19
C LEU A 245 -5.52 -16.73 17.41
N THR A 246 -6.32 -15.91 18.08
CA THR A 246 -7.09 -16.30 19.27
C THR A 246 -8.10 -17.42 18.99
N GLN A 247 -8.61 -17.48 17.75
CA GLN A 247 -9.55 -18.51 17.31
C GLN A 247 -8.86 -19.71 16.65
N ALA A 248 -7.58 -19.58 16.30
CA ALA A 248 -6.81 -20.61 15.66
C ALA A 248 -6.33 -21.68 16.66
N LYS A 249 -5.99 -22.85 16.13
CA LYS A 249 -5.41 -23.96 16.88
C LYS A 249 -3.96 -24.15 16.41
N PRO A 250 -3.02 -24.50 17.29
CA PRO A 250 -1.67 -24.88 16.86
C PRO A 250 -1.74 -25.98 15.79
N PHE A 251 -0.97 -25.82 14.72
CA PHE A 251 -0.87 -26.84 13.70
C PHE A 251 -0.22 -28.09 14.29
N ALA A 252 -0.97 -29.19 14.27
CA ALA A 252 -0.43 -30.51 14.56
C ALA A 252 -0.13 -31.20 13.24
N SER A 253 1.15 -31.46 12.95
CA SER A 253 1.48 -32.44 11.92
C SER A 253 0.99 -33.79 12.42
N ASN A 254 -0.02 -34.36 11.75
CA ASN A 254 -0.33 -35.77 12.02
C ASN A 254 0.91 -36.59 11.62
N GLU A 255 1.43 -37.35 12.58
CA GLU A 255 2.49 -38.36 12.38
C GLU A 255 2.16 -39.36 11.26
#